data_AF-A0A6P6X5Y1-F1
#
_entry.id   AF-A0A6P6X5Y1-F1
#
_cell.length_a   1.000
_cell.length_b   1.000
_cell.length_c   1.000
_cell.angle_alpha   90.00
_cell.angle_beta   90.00
_cell.angle_gamma   90.00
#
_symmetry.space_group_name_H-M   'P 1'
#
loop_
_entity.id
_entity.type
_entity.pdbx_description
1 polymer ?
#
loop_
_entity_poly.entity_id
_entity_poly.type
_entity_poly.pdbx_seq_one_letter_code
_entity_poly.pdbx_strand_id
1 'polypeptide(L)'
;MTSPNHLDDDDDFGGDFSSKRSGAKRSFTDLDDDEDDFFGSKKGKLKAEETAPGVATGMILSLRESLQNCKDALAMCQADLETAKSEIQKWHSAFRNESFVQPGTTPEPKIVISYLQNLRSSEESLREQLEKAKKKEAAFIVTFAKREQEIAELKSAVRDLRAQQKPPSMQARKLLLDPAIHEEFTRLKNLVEEKDKKVKELQDNVAAVNFTPQSKMGKMLMAKCRTLQEENEEIGNQANEGKIHELSMKLALQKSQNAELKSQFEGLCKQMDGFTNDVDRSNEMVLLLQEKLEERDDEITRLKQELQQRSIMDIEKTELPVDENPGDE
;
A
#
# COMPACT_ATOMS: atom_id res chain seq x y z
N MET A 1 -11.40 -3.86 11.30
CA MET A 1 -10.52 -2.83 11.88
C MET A 1 -10.05 -3.33 13.23
N THR A 2 -8.75 -3.13 13.52
CA THR A 2 -8.08 -3.01 14.84
C THR A 2 -8.22 -4.20 15.81
N SER A 3 -7.25 -5.10 16.05
CA SER A 3 -5.85 -4.97 16.56
C SER A 3 -5.75 -4.26 17.93
N PRO A 4 -4.74 -4.51 18.79
CA PRO A 4 -3.63 -5.49 18.76
C PRO A 4 -3.40 -6.27 20.09
N ASN A 5 -2.64 -7.37 20.03
CA ASN A 5 -1.98 -7.97 21.20
C ASN A 5 -0.59 -7.32 21.37
N HIS A 6 -0.29 -6.88 22.59
CA HIS A 6 0.93 -6.27 23.11
C HIS A 6 1.63 -7.34 23.98
N LEU A 7 2.87 -7.73 23.68
CA LEU A 7 4.13 -7.38 24.41
C LEU A 7 4.02 -7.68 25.92
N ASP A 8 4.88 -8.41 26.62
CA ASP A 8 6.29 -8.79 26.50
C ASP A 8 6.51 -10.12 27.26
N ASP A 9 7.62 -10.82 27.03
CA ASP A 9 8.60 -11.05 28.09
C ASP A 9 9.81 -11.83 27.54
N ASP A 10 10.93 -11.12 27.61
CA ASP A 10 12.30 -11.51 27.33
C ASP A 10 12.92 -12.39 28.44
N ASP A 11 14.11 -12.90 28.12
CA ASP A 11 15.21 -13.37 28.99
C ASP A 11 15.05 -14.74 29.67
N ASP A 12 15.82 -15.77 29.32
CA ASP A 12 17.28 -15.92 29.28
C ASP A 12 18.00 -15.93 30.65
N PHE A 13 18.74 -17.02 30.81
CA PHE A 13 19.92 -17.26 31.64
C PHE A 13 19.88 -17.22 33.18
N GLY A 14 20.07 -18.41 33.76
CA GLY A 14 21.27 -18.64 34.59
C GLY A 14 21.19 -18.38 36.10
N GLY A 15 21.40 -19.46 36.86
CA GLY A 15 22.52 -19.49 37.81
C GLY A 15 22.37 -18.85 39.20
N ASP A 16 22.22 -19.75 40.17
CA ASP A 16 23.00 -19.83 41.42
C ASP A 16 22.39 -19.33 42.75
N PHE A 17 22.89 -20.01 43.79
CA PHE A 17 22.84 -19.76 45.23
C PHE A 17 21.79 -20.48 46.08
N SER A 18 22.22 -21.68 46.49
CA SER A 18 22.48 -22.07 47.89
C SER A 18 21.66 -21.45 49.05
N SER A 19 21.21 -22.36 49.92
CA SER A 19 21.38 -22.37 51.38
C SER A 19 20.11 -22.36 52.25
N LYS A 20 20.03 -23.42 53.08
CA LYS A 20 19.48 -23.53 54.45
C LYS A 20 18.02 -23.98 54.70
N ARG A 21 17.96 -25.21 55.24
CA ARG A 21 17.37 -25.66 56.53
C ARG A 21 15.86 -25.51 56.79
N SER A 22 15.21 -26.65 56.99
CA SER A 22 14.48 -27.10 58.21
C SER A 22 13.83 -28.44 57.85
N GLY A 23 13.68 -29.49 58.67
CA GLY A 23 13.71 -29.63 60.11
C GLY A 23 12.50 -30.51 60.48
N ALA A 24 12.70 -31.83 60.64
CA ALA A 24 11.72 -32.71 61.28
C ALA A 24 12.46 -33.73 62.17
N LYS A 25 12.33 -33.50 63.48
CA LYS A 25 12.90 -34.24 64.61
C LYS A 25 12.19 -35.57 64.83
N ARG A 26 12.94 -36.63 65.16
CA ARG A 26 12.72 -37.62 66.25
C ARG A 26 14.11 -38.20 66.57
N SER A 27 14.82 -37.77 67.59
CA SER A 27 14.70 -37.99 69.05
C SER A 27 15.89 -38.84 69.47
N PHE A 28 16.62 -38.30 70.44
CA PHE A 28 18.00 -38.55 70.86
C PHE A 28 18.05 -39.42 72.11
N THR A 29 19.00 -40.36 72.19
CA THR A 29 19.71 -40.91 73.37
C THR A 29 20.61 -42.03 72.81
N ASP A 30 21.93 -41.98 72.71
CA ASP A 30 23.02 -41.55 73.61
C ASP A 30 22.99 -42.20 75.00
N LEU A 31 24.19 -42.46 75.53
CA LEU A 31 24.57 -43.17 76.77
C LEU A 31 25.13 -44.59 76.54
N ASP A 32 26.43 -44.60 76.22
CA ASP A 32 27.49 -45.02 77.16
C ASP A 32 27.12 -46.07 78.21
N ASP A 33 27.77 -47.22 78.06
CA ASP A 33 28.70 -47.80 79.04
C ASP A 33 28.58 -47.27 80.48
N ASP A 34 27.86 -48.00 81.33
CA ASP A 34 28.15 -48.11 82.75
C ASP A 34 27.81 -49.55 83.21
N GLU A 35 28.88 -50.31 83.44
CA GLU A 35 28.98 -51.47 84.32
C GLU A 35 28.17 -51.25 85.61
N ASP A 36 27.14 -52.07 85.83
CA ASP A 36 26.66 -52.31 87.19
C ASP A 36 26.21 -53.76 87.38
N ASP A 37 27.11 -54.47 88.04
CA ASP A 37 27.12 -55.84 88.52
C ASP A 37 25.84 -56.18 89.34
N PHE A 38 24.81 -56.71 88.67
CA PHE A 38 23.54 -57.13 89.29
C PHE A 38 23.65 -58.49 90.03
N PHE A 39 24.69 -58.68 90.86
CA PHE A 39 24.75 -59.81 91.80
C PHE A 39 25.07 -59.37 93.24
N GLY A 40 24.38 -58.33 93.71
CA GLY A 40 24.30 -57.97 95.11
C GLY A 40 23.22 -58.77 95.86
N SER A 41 23.58 -59.95 96.36
CA SER A 41 22.74 -60.71 97.31
C SER A 41 22.47 -59.90 98.58
N LYS A 42 21.24 -59.41 98.78
CA LYS A 42 20.82 -58.84 100.07
C LYS A 42 19.50 -59.44 100.56
N LYS A 43 19.66 -60.43 101.45
CA LYS A 43 18.65 -60.92 102.40
C LYS A 43 17.98 -59.73 103.08
N GLY A 44 16.69 -59.54 102.82
CA GLY A 44 15.86 -58.49 103.40
C GLY A 44 14.48 -59.02 103.76
N LYS A 45 14.39 -59.57 104.96
CA LYS A 45 13.20 -59.95 105.74
C LYS A 45 11.99 -59.03 105.46
N LEU A 46 11.01 -59.49 104.68
CA LEU A 46 9.70 -58.84 104.63
C LEU A 46 8.97 -59.15 105.94
N LYS A 47 9.03 -58.19 106.87
CA LYS A 47 8.00 -57.99 107.89
C LYS A 47 6.68 -57.87 107.15
N ALA A 48 5.70 -58.66 107.58
CA ALA A 48 4.30 -58.50 107.22
C ALA A 48 3.83 -57.14 107.75
N GLU A 49 4.00 -56.11 106.94
CA GLU A 49 3.09 -54.99 106.95
C GLU A 49 1.84 -55.50 106.25
N GLU A 50 0.68 -55.43 106.92
CA GLU A 50 -0.62 -55.80 106.36
C GLU A 50 -0.89 -54.91 105.14
N THR A 51 -0.32 -55.31 104.01
CA THR A 51 -0.71 -54.83 102.70
C THR A 51 -2.18 -55.17 102.58
N ALA A 52 -3.01 -54.11 102.57
CA ALA A 52 -4.45 -54.21 102.38
C ALA A 52 -4.74 -55.29 101.33
N PRO A 53 -5.81 -56.10 101.47
CA PRO A 53 -6.02 -57.31 100.67
C PRO A 53 -5.92 -57.10 99.14
N GLY A 54 -6.13 -55.88 98.64
CA GLY A 54 -5.88 -55.51 97.24
C GLY A 54 -4.40 -55.40 96.83
N VAL A 55 -3.50 -54.96 97.73
CA VAL A 55 -2.06 -54.79 97.47
C VAL A 55 -1.32 -56.13 97.45
N ALA A 56 -1.62 -57.04 98.38
CA ALA A 56 -1.07 -58.40 98.37
C ALA A 56 -1.55 -59.20 97.15
N THR A 57 -2.84 -59.06 96.81
CA THR A 57 -3.41 -59.67 95.60
C THR A 57 -2.78 -59.10 94.32
N GLY A 58 -2.55 -57.78 94.27
CA GLY A 58 -1.84 -57.11 93.19
C GLY A 58 -0.42 -57.64 93.00
N MET A 59 0.37 -57.76 94.07
CA MET A 59 1.72 -58.32 93.99
C MET A 59 1.73 -59.78 93.51
N ILE A 60 0.80 -60.61 93.98
CA ILE A 60 0.68 -62.01 93.53
C ILE A 60 0.33 -62.07 92.04
N LEU A 61 -0.56 -61.19 91.55
CA LEU A 61 -0.90 -61.12 90.14
C LEU A 61 0.30 -60.65 89.29
N SER A 62 1.01 -59.59 89.71
CA SER A 62 2.21 -59.11 89.00
C SER A 62 3.33 -60.15 88.98
N LEU A 63 3.53 -60.92 90.06
CA LEU A 63 4.50 -62.02 90.08
C LEU A 63 4.08 -63.19 89.20
N ARG A 64 2.77 -63.51 89.14
CA ARG A 64 2.26 -64.54 88.22
C ARG A 64 2.39 -64.12 86.77
N GLU A 65 2.10 -62.86 86.46
CA GLU A 65 2.29 -62.27 85.13
C GLU A 65 3.77 -62.24 84.75
N SER A 66 4.66 -61.79 85.64
CA SER A 66 6.11 -61.82 85.44
C SER A 66 6.63 -63.24 85.24
N LEU A 67 6.17 -64.21 86.03
CA LEU A 67 6.51 -65.61 85.87
C LEU A 67 6.02 -66.18 84.53
N GLN A 68 4.81 -65.79 84.10
CA GLN A 68 4.27 -66.20 82.82
C GLN A 68 5.08 -65.60 81.67
N ASN A 69 5.40 -64.31 81.73
CA ASN A 69 6.26 -63.63 80.75
C ASN A 69 7.66 -64.28 80.67
N CYS A 70 8.26 -64.65 81.81
CA CYS A 70 9.53 -65.38 81.82
C CYS A 70 9.43 -66.77 81.18
N LYS A 71 8.31 -67.49 81.38
CA LYS A 71 8.07 -68.79 80.73
C LYS A 71 7.90 -68.64 79.22
N ASP A 72 7.17 -67.62 78.79
CA ASP A 72 6.94 -67.36 77.37
C ASP A 72 8.25 -66.93 76.68
N ALA A 73 9.04 -66.08 77.33
CA ALA A 73 10.38 -65.72 76.85
C ALA A 73 11.33 -66.92 76.76
N LEU A 74 11.30 -67.84 77.75
CA LEU A 74 12.08 -69.07 77.70
C LEU A 74 11.66 -69.95 76.52
N ALA A 75 10.35 -70.08 76.29
CA ALA A 75 9.81 -70.86 75.17
C ALA A 75 10.22 -70.25 73.82
N MET A 76 10.22 -68.92 73.69
CA MET A 76 10.75 -68.22 72.51
C MET A 76 12.24 -68.51 72.31
N CYS A 77 13.07 -68.35 73.35
CA CYS A 77 14.50 -68.65 73.26
C CYS A 77 14.78 -70.11 72.88
N GLN A 78 13.97 -71.05 73.36
CA GLN A 78 14.07 -72.46 72.97
C GLN A 78 13.70 -72.67 71.49
N ALA A 79 12.65 -72.01 71.01
CA ALA A 79 12.27 -72.06 69.60
C ALA A 79 13.36 -71.47 68.69
N ASP A 80 13.94 -70.34 69.08
CA ASP A 80 15.04 -69.70 68.35
C ASP A 80 16.30 -70.58 68.34
N LEU A 81 16.62 -71.22 69.48
CA LEU A 81 17.72 -72.18 69.59
C LEU A 81 17.53 -73.37 68.65
N GLU A 82 16.34 -73.99 68.63
CA GLU A 82 16.06 -75.10 67.72
C GLU A 82 16.05 -74.67 66.25
N THR A 83 15.58 -73.46 65.96
CA THR A 83 15.67 -72.87 64.62
C THR A 83 17.14 -72.71 64.19
N ALA A 84 17.97 -72.11 65.04
CA ALA A 84 19.40 -71.94 64.79
C ALA A 84 20.12 -73.30 64.64
N LYS A 85 19.78 -74.31 65.45
CA LYS A 85 20.32 -75.67 65.30
C LYS A 85 19.94 -76.30 63.97
N SER A 86 18.67 -76.17 63.57
CA SER A 86 18.19 -76.70 62.29
C SER A 86 18.89 -76.02 61.11
N GLU A 87 19.17 -74.72 61.23
CA GLU A 87 19.92 -73.96 60.24
C GLU A 87 21.38 -74.41 60.17
N ILE A 88 22.06 -74.56 61.32
CA ILE A 88 23.43 -75.11 61.38
C ILE A 88 23.48 -76.51 60.75
N GLN A 89 22.50 -77.37 61.04
CA GLN A 89 22.43 -78.70 60.45
C GLN A 89 22.20 -78.65 58.94
N LYS A 90 21.39 -77.70 58.46
CA LYS A 90 21.20 -77.44 57.03
C LYS A 90 22.51 -77.01 56.37
N TRP A 91 23.25 -76.07 56.97
CA TRP A 91 24.58 -75.67 56.51
C TRP A 91 25.55 -76.86 56.47
N HIS A 92 25.62 -77.65 57.53
CA HIS A 92 26.45 -78.86 57.55
C HIS A 92 26.09 -79.86 56.46
N SER A 93 24.80 -80.03 56.16
CA SER A 93 24.33 -80.91 55.09
C SER A 93 24.71 -80.36 53.71
N ALA A 94 24.56 -79.06 53.49
CA ALA A 94 24.96 -78.40 52.26
C ALA A 94 26.48 -78.54 52.01
N PHE A 95 27.31 -78.24 53.01
CA PHE A 95 28.77 -78.39 52.90
C PHE A 95 29.22 -79.85 52.70
N ARG A 96 28.46 -80.82 53.18
CA ARG A 96 28.76 -82.25 52.98
C ARG A 96 28.37 -82.74 51.59
N ASN A 97 27.27 -82.20 51.04
CA ASN A 97 26.69 -82.66 49.79
C ASN A 97 27.19 -81.88 48.56
N GLU A 98 27.63 -80.65 48.73
CA GLU A 98 28.22 -79.83 47.66
C GLU A 98 29.72 -80.08 47.53
N SER A 99 30.19 -80.28 46.30
CA SER A 99 31.57 -80.67 45.96
C SER A 99 32.59 -79.52 46.05
N PHE A 100 32.45 -78.65 47.05
CA PHE A 100 33.34 -77.48 47.22
C PHE A 100 34.76 -77.86 47.64
N VAL A 101 35.00 -79.11 48.07
CA VAL A 101 36.31 -79.62 48.50
C VAL A 101 36.55 -80.98 47.85
N GLN A 102 37.79 -81.23 47.41
CA GLN A 102 38.17 -82.53 46.87
C GLN A 102 37.97 -83.64 47.93
N PRO A 103 37.55 -84.86 47.55
CA PRO A 103 37.30 -85.92 48.52
C PRO A 103 38.58 -86.26 49.29
N GLY A 104 38.58 -86.05 50.61
CA GLY A 104 39.66 -86.47 51.51
C GLY A 104 40.44 -85.37 52.23
N THR A 105 40.16 -84.08 52.01
CA THR A 105 40.76 -82.99 52.81
C THR A 105 39.72 -82.32 53.71
N THR A 106 40.08 -82.14 54.98
CA THR A 106 39.30 -81.29 55.91
C THR A 106 39.34 -79.85 55.38
N PRO A 107 38.19 -79.20 55.10
CA PRO A 107 38.17 -77.82 54.63
C PRO A 107 38.79 -76.94 55.71
N GLU A 108 39.99 -76.43 55.46
CA GLU A 108 40.61 -75.49 56.37
C GLU A 108 39.79 -74.18 56.30
N PRO A 109 39.30 -73.62 57.43
CA PRO A 109 38.38 -72.48 57.43
C PRO A 109 38.87 -71.30 56.58
N LYS A 110 40.18 -71.09 56.50
CA LYS A 110 40.81 -70.04 55.68
C LYS A 110 40.54 -70.19 54.19
N ILE A 111 40.54 -71.42 53.66
CA ILE A 111 40.31 -71.69 52.23
C ILE A 111 38.86 -71.37 51.87
N VAL A 112 37.91 -71.80 52.70
CA VAL A 112 36.47 -71.52 52.51
C VAL A 112 36.20 -70.02 52.58
N ILE A 113 36.79 -69.32 53.56
CA ILE A 113 36.67 -67.87 53.69
C ILE A 113 37.24 -67.17 52.45
N SER A 114 38.41 -67.58 51.95
CA SER A 114 39.00 -67.00 50.74
C SER A 114 38.15 -67.23 49.49
N TYR A 115 37.54 -68.41 49.35
CA TYR A 115 36.63 -68.71 48.25
C TYR A 115 35.36 -67.87 48.32
N LEU A 116 34.76 -67.74 49.50
CA LEU A 116 33.58 -66.86 49.72
C LEU A 116 33.91 -65.40 49.44
N GLN A 117 35.11 -64.94 49.80
CA GLN A 117 35.56 -63.57 49.51
C GLN A 117 35.75 -63.33 48.01
N ASN A 118 36.33 -64.31 47.29
CA ASN A 118 36.47 -64.26 45.83
C ASN A 118 35.11 -64.35 45.12
N LEU A 119 34.20 -65.18 45.62
CA LEU A 119 32.84 -65.28 45.08
C LEU A 119 32.09 -63.96 45.27
N ARG A 120 32.17 -63.37 46.47
CA ARG A 120 31.60 -62.05 46.77
C ARG A 120 32.16 -60.97 45.84
N SER A 121 33.47 -60.92 45.62
CA SER A 121 34.07 -59.92 44.72
C SER A 121 33.67 -60.14 43.27
N SER A 122 33.53 -61.40 42.82
CA SER A 122 33.02 -61.72 41.49
C SER A 122 31.54 -61.34 41.31
N GLU A 123 30.72 -61.56 42.34
CA GLU A 123 29.31 -61.16 42.37
C GLU A 123 29.18 -59.64 42.28
N GLU A 124 29.99 -58.91 43.07
CA GLU A 124 30.01 -57.45 43.07
C GLU A 124 30.46 -56.89 41.70
N SER A 125 31.47 -57.51 41.08
CA SER A 125 31.91 -57.14 39.72
C SER A 125 30.83 -57.38 38.67
N LEU A 126 30.15 -58.53 38.69
CA LEU A 126 29.05 -58.82 37.76
C LEU A 126 27.87 -57.86 37.98
N ARG A 127 27.57 -57.52 39.23
CA ARG A 127 26.54 -56.54 39.58
C ARG A 127 26.88 -55.15 39.02
N GLU A 128 28.13 -54.72 39.13
CA GLU A 128 28.57 -53.45 38.56
C GLU A 128 28.49 -53.45 37.01
N GLN A 129 28.86 -54.56 36.37
CA GLN A 129 28.73 -54.72 34.92
C GLN A 129 27.27 -54.69 34.46
N LEU A 130 26.37 -55.34 35.21
CA LEU A 130 24.93 -55.31 34.96
C LEU A 130 24.38 -53.88 35.07
N GLU A 131 24.76 -53.14 36.10
CA GLU A 131 24.34 -51.75 36.25
C GLU A 131 24.89 -50.85 35.15
N LYS A 132 26.15 -51.05 34.71
CA LYS A 132 26.70 -50.36 33.54
C LYS A 132 25.94 -50.71 32.26
N ALA A 133 25.56 -51.97 32.06
CA ALA A 133 24.78 -52.42 30.90
C ALA A 133 23.39 -51.80 30.90
N LYS A 134 22.67 -51.81 32.04
CA LYS A 134 21.37 -51.16 32.18
C LYS A 134 21.41 -49.66 31.92
N LYS A 135 22.44 -48.96 32.42
CA LYS A 135 22.64 -47.53 32.14
C LYS A 135 22.88 -47.27 30.65
N LYS A 136 23.67 -48.11 29.98
CA LYS A 136 23.90 -48.01 28.53
C LYS A 136 22.63 -48.28 27.72
N GLU A 137 21.87 -49.32 28.10
CA GLU A 137 20.60 -49.65 27.47
C GLU A 137 19.59 -48.49 27.59
N ALA A 138 19.44 -47.91 28.79
CA ALA A 138 18.59 -46.75 29.01
C ALA A 138 19.03 -45.55 28.14
N ALA A 139 20.33 -45.29 28.03
CA ALA A 139 20.86 -44.24 27.17
C ALA A 139 20.56 -44.49 25.68
N PHE A 140 20.65 -45.75 25.22
CA PHE A 140 20.28 -46.11 23.86
C PHE A 140 18.80 -45.93 23.59
N ILE A 141 17.91 -46.34 24.51
CA ILE A 141 16.46 -46.14 24.37
C ILE A 141 16.13 -44.66 24.16
N VAL A 142 16.71 -43.77 24.98
CA VAL A 142 16.52 -42.31 24.82
C VAL A 142 17.05 -41.81 23.48
N THR A 143 18.22 -42.29 23.06
CA THR A 143 18.83 -41.86 21.79
C THR A 143 18.03 -42.35 20.58
N PHE A 144 17.51 -43.57 20.61
CA PHE A 144 16.64 -44.11 19.58
C PHE A 144 15.32 -43.34 19.50
N ALA A 145 14.68 -43.06 20.64
CA ALA A 145 13.46 -42.26 20.67
C ALA A 145 13.67 -40.87 20.04
N LYS A 146 14.79 -40.19 20.36
CA LYS A 146 15.14 -38.90 19.73
C LYS A 146 15.35 -39.01 18.22
N ARG A 147 16.06 -40.05 17.76
CA ARG A 147 16.27 -40.31 16.32
C ARG A 147 14.95 -40.62 15.59
N GLU A 148 14.05 -41.36 16.21
CA GLU A 148 12.73 -41.66 15.64
C GLU A 148 11.86 -40.41 15.54
N GLN A 149 11.91 -39.53 16.55
CA GLN A 149 11.27 -38.22 16.52
C GLN A 149 11.82 -37.35 15.38
N GLU A 150 13.14 -37.24 15.25
CA GLU A 150 13.80 -36.48 14.16
C GLU A 150 13.38 -37.02 12.78
N ILE A 151 13.33 -38.35 12.60
CA ILE A 151 12.84 -38.96 11.36
C ILE A 151 11.37 -38.59 11.09
N ALA A 152 10.53 -38.54 12.12
CA ALA A 152 9.13 -38.16 11.97
C ALA A 152 8.97 -36.68 11.58
N GLU A 153 9.77 -35.79 12.18
CA GLU A 153 9.82 -34.35 11.86
C GLU A 153 10.31 -34.13 10.42
N LEU A 154 11.41 -34.78 10.01
CA LEU A 154 11.92 -34.72 8.64
C LEU A 154 10.90 -35.25 7.62
N LYS A 155 10.21 -36.35 7.92
CA LYS A 155 9.12 -36.88 7.07
C LYS A 155 7.98 -35.86 6.94
N SER A 156 7.64 -35.13 8.01
CA SER A 156 6.63 -34.08 7.94
C SER A 156 7.09 -32.92 7.06
N ALA A 157 8.29 -32.40 7.27
CA ALA A 157 8.86 -31.31 6.48
C ALA A 157 8.91 -31.65 4.98
N VAL A 158 9.24 -32.90 4.62
CA VAL A 158 9.20 -33.36 3.23
C VAL A 158 7.78 -33.36 2.66
N ARG A 159 6.77 -33.76 3.44
CA ARG A 159 5.37 -33.69 2.99
C ARG A 159 4.93 -32.25 2.77
N ASP A 160 5.32 -31.33 3.65
CA ASP A 160 4.97 -29.91 3.56
C ASP A 160 5.66 -29.24 2.37
N LEU A 161 6.96 -29.48 2.17
CA LEU A 161 7.69 -29.01 1.00
C LEU A 161 7.10 -29.55 -0.31
N ARG A 162 6.71 -30.83 -0.35
CA ARG A 162 6.00 -31.41 -1.51
C ARG A 162 4.64 -30.77 -1.74
N ALA A 163 3.94 -30.36 -0.69
CA ALA A 163 2.67 -29.65 -0.80
C ALA A 163 2.89 -28.22 -1.35
N GLN A 164 3.92 -27.52 -0.88
CA GLN A 164 4.30 -26.19 -1.38
C GLN A 164 4.80 -26.22 -2.84
N GLN A 165 5.53 -27.28 -3.24
CA GLN A 165 6.02 -27.43 -4.62
C GLN A 165 4.90 -27.73 -5.62
N LYS A 166 3.75 -28.25 -5.17
CA LYS A 166 2.59 -28.44 -6.05
C LYS A 166 1.87 -27.10 -6.23
N PRO A 167 1.82 -26.54 -7.46
CA PRO A 167 1.10 -25.30 -7.67
C PRO A 167 -0.38 -25.47 -7.29
N PRO A 168 -0.96 -24.58 -6.47
CA PRO A 168 -2.34 -24.71 -5.98
C PRO A 168 -3.39 -24.61 -7.09
N SER A 169 -3.05 -24.09 -8.28
CA SER A 169 -3.97 -23.98 -9.41
C SER A 169 -3.60 -24.92 -10.57
N MET A 170 -4.63 -25.55 -11.16
CA MET A 170 -4.51 -26.27 -12.45
C MET A 170 -4.05 -25.34 -13.58
N GLN A 171 -4.29 -24.03 -13.46
CA GLN A 171 -3.80 -23.01 -14.41
C GLN A 171 -2.28 -22.86 -14.37
N ALA A 172 -1.64 -22.86 -13.19
CA ALA A 172 -0.18 -22.85 -13.09
C ALA A 172 0.44 -24.12 -13.69
N ARG A 173 -0.21 -25.29 -13.52
CA ARG A 173 0.17 -26.52 -14.22
C ARG A 173 0.05 -26.42 -15.75
N LYS A 174 -0.94 -25.69 -16.26
CA LYS A 174 -1.07 -25.38 -17.71
C LYS A 174 -0.04 -24.35 -18.18
N LEU A 175 0.41 -23.45 -17.30
CA LEU A 175 1.46 -22.47 -17.58
C LEU A 175 2.85 -23.09 -17.62
N LEU A 176 3.07 -24.20 -16.90
CA LEU A 176 4.28 -25.02 -16.94
C LEU A 176 4.35 -25.90 -18.20
N LEU A 177 4.11 -25.30 -19.37
CA LEU A 177 4.88 -25.74 -20.53
C LEU A 177 6.35 -25.48 -20.17
N ASP A 178 7.26 -26.39 -20.51
CA ASP A 178 8.70 -26.13 -20.39
C ASP A 178 8.99 -24.72 -20.95
N PRO A 179 9.76 -23.87 -20.25
CA PRO A 179 9.97 -22.49 -20.68
C PRO A 179 10.35 -22.35 -22.16
N ALA A 180 11.12 -23.30 -22.73
CA ALA A 180 11.44 -23.29 -24.15
C ALA A 180 10.23 -23.64 -25.03
N ILE A 181 9.38 -24.58 -24.59
CA ILE A 181 8.12 -24.91 -25.29
C ILE A 181 7.14 -23.72 -25.24
N HIS A 182 7.06 -23.01 -24.11
CA HIS A 182 6.21 -21.82 -24.00
C HIS A 182 6.68 -20.70 -24.92
N GLU A 183 7.99 -20.48 -25.00
CA GLU A 183 8.59 -19.51 -25.91
C GLU A 183 8.31 -19.87 -27.37
N GLU A 184 8.48 -21.13 -27.77
CA GLU A 184 8.17 -21.60 -29.12
C GLU A 184 6.67 -21.46 -29.44
N PHE A 185 5.78 -21.78 -28.49
CA PHE A 185 4.35 -21.62 -28.69
C PHE A 185 3.95 -20.14 -28.82
N THR A 186 4.57 -19.26 -28.04
CA THR A 186 4.36 -17.81 -28.13
C THR A 186 4.89 -17.26 -29.45
N ARG A 187 6.07 -17.70 -29.89
CA ARG A 187 6.64 -17.34 -31.20
C ARG A 187 5.74 -17.79 -32.34
N LEU A 188 5.26 -19.04 -32.31
CA LEU A 188 4.33 -19.57 -33.31
C LEU A 188 3.02 -18.81 -33.32
N LYS A 189 2.45 -18.50 -32.15
CA LYS A 189 1.22 -17.70 -32.04
C LYS A 189 1.39 -16.32 -32.67
N ASN A 190 2.47 -15.61 -32.32
CA ASN A 190 2.77 -14.29 -32.88
C ASN A 190 2.97 -14.36 -34.40
N LEU A 191 3.66 -15.40 -34.90
CA LEU A 191 3.86 -15.60 -36.32
C LEU A 191 2.54 -15.86 -37.06
N VAL A 192 1.63 -16.64 -36.47
CA VAL A 192 0.29 -16.88 -37.03
C VAL A 192 -0.50 -15.57 -37.06
N GLU A 193 -0.54 -14.80 -35.97
CA GLU A 193 -1.23 -13.51 -35.92
C GLU A 193 -0.67 -12.50 -36.95
N GLU A 194 0.65 -12.45 -37.12
CA GLU A 194 1.31 -11.62 -38.13
C GLU A 194 0.91 -12.04 -39.54
N LYS A 195 0.92 -13.34 -39.84
CA LYS A 195 0.54 -13.86 -41.15
C LYS A 195 -0.94 -13.67 -41.44
N ASP A 196 -1.83 -13.86 -40.46
CA ASP A 196 -3.25 -13.59 -40.60
C ASP A 196 -3.53 -12.11 -40.89
N LYS A 197 -2.83 -11.21 -40.19
CA LYS A 197 -2.89 -9.78 -40.51
C LYS A 197 -2.42 -9.53 -41.94
N LYS A 198 -1.33 -10.16 -42.38
CA LYS A 198 -0.82 -9.97 -43.73
C LYS A 198 -1.76 -10.52 -44.81
N VAL A 199 -2.39 -11.66 -44.55
CA VAL A 199 -3.43 -12.24 -45.42
C VAL A 199 -4.60 -11.27 -45.51
N LYS A 200 -5.06 -10.71 -44.39
CA LYS A 200 -6.14 -9.73 -44.39
C LYS A 200 -5.78 -8.46 -45.16
N GLU A 201 -4.59 -7.89 -44.96
CA GLU A 201 -4.11 -6.75 -45.74
C GLU A 201 -4.07 -7.05 -47.24
N LEU A 202 -3.57 -8.23 -47.64
CA LEU A 202 -3.52 -8.63 -49.04
C LEU A 202 -4.92 -8.86 -49.60
N GLN A 203 -5.85 -9.43 -48.83
CA GLN A 203 -7.25 -9.58 -49.21
C GLN A 203 -7.93 -8.22 -49.38
N ASP A 204 -7.70 -7.28 -48.46
CA ASP A 204 -8.22 -5.91 -48.54
C ASP A 204 -7.64 -5.17 -49.75
N ASN A 205 -6.34 -5.33 -50.04
CA ASN A 205 -5.71 -4.78 -51.24
C ASN A 205 -6.26 -5.41 -52.53
N VAL A 206 -6.48 -6.72 -52.56
CA VAL A 206 -7.12 -7.40 -53.69
C VAL A 206 -8.56 -6.91 -53.86
N ALA A 207 -9.32 -6.75 -52.77
CA ALA A 207 -10.66 -6.19 -52.81
C ALA A 207 -10.66 -4.73 -53.32
N ALA A 208 -9.69 -3.92 -52.91
CA ALA A 208 -9.50 -2.55 -53.39
C ALA A 208 -9.09 -2.50 -54.87
N VAL A 209 -8.24 -3.43 -55.34
CA VAL A 209 -7.87 -3.53 -56.76
C VAL A 209 -9.03 -4.10 -57.60
N ASN A 210 -9.87 -4.96 -57.02
CA ASN A 210 -11.11 -5.45 -57.60
C ASN A 210 -12.24 -4.41 -57.57
N PHE A 211 -12.05 -3.27 -56.89
CA PHE A 211 -12.92 -2.10 -57.05
C PHE A 211 -12.75 -1.56 -58.47
N THR A 212 -13.56 -2.08 -59.38
CA THR A 212 -13.67 -1.56 -60.72
C THR A 212 -14.75 -0.48 -60.74
N PRO A 213 -14.54 0.66 -61.41
CA PRO A 213 -15.59 1.65 -61.67
C PRO A 213 -16.83 1.06 -62.38
N GLN A 214 -16.68 -0.14 -62.94
CA GLN A 214 -17.68 -0.89 -63.68
C GLN A 214 -18.52 -1.84 -62.80
N SER A 215 -18.04 -2.19 -61.59
CA SER A 215 -18.78 -3.01 -60.62
C SER A 215 -20.04 -2.29 -60.13
N LYS A 216 -21.07 -3.02 -59.68
CA LYS A 216 -22.33 -2.41 -59.19
C LYS A 216 -22.08 -1.42 -58.04
N MET A 217 -21.19 -1.78 -57.10
CA MET A 217 -20.80 -0.91 -55.98
C MET A 217 -19.94 0.28 -56.47
N GLY A 218 -19.00 0.04 -57.38
CA GLY A 218 -18.17 1.10 -57.96
C GLY A 218 -18.98 2.13 -58.76
N LYS A 219 -19.94 1.68 -59.57
CA LYS A 219 -20.88 2.56 -60.29
C LYS A 219 -21.71 3.42 -59.33
N MET A 220 -22.20 2.84 -58.24
CA MET A 220 -22.97 3.57 -57.22
C MET A 220 -22.12 4.62 -56.51
N LEU A 221 -20.88 4.27 -56.12
CA LEU A 221 -19.98 5.23 -55.49
C LEU A 221 -19.60 6.36 -56.45
N MET A 222 -19.27 6.05 -57.71
CA MET A 222 -18.96 7.05 -58.72
C MET A 222 -20.16 7.94 -59.05
N ALA A 223 -21.37 7.40 -59.04
CA ALA A 223 -22.59 8.20 -59.15
C ALA A 223 -22.73 9.16 -57.95
N LYS A 224 -22.51 8.68 -56.72
CA LYS A 224 -22.55 9.51 -55.51
C LYS A 224 -21.46 10.58 -55.50
N CYS A 225 -20.25 10.28 -55.99
CA CYS A 225 -19.19 11.27 -56.13
C CYS A 225 -19.57 12.34 -57.16
N ARG A 226 -20.17 11.95 -58.30
CA ARG A 226 -20.68 12.92 -59.28
C ARG A 226 -21.77 13.82 -58.70
N THR A 227 -22.77 13.26 -58.02
CA THR A 227 -23.84 14.07 -57.42
C THR A 227 -23.30 15.03 -56.35
N LEU A 228 -22.38 14.58 -55.50
CA LEU A 228 -21.75 15.47 -54.51
C LEU A 228 -20.89 16.56 -55.15
N GLN A 229 -20.28 16.26 -56.30
CA GLN A 229 -19.50 17.24 -57.05
C GLN A 229 -20.40 18.28 -57.72
N GLU A 230 -21.53 17.84 -58.30
CA GLU A 230 -22.58 18.70 -58.86
C GLU A 230 -23.20 19.59 -57.76
N GLU A 231 -23.54 19.05 -56.60
CA GLU A 231 -24.05 19.81 -55.45
C GLU A 231 -23.05 20.87 -54.97
N ASN A 232 -21.76 20.53 -54.88
CA ASN A 232 -20.73 21.48 -54.48
C ASN A 232 -20.53 22.60 -55.52
N GLU A 233 -20.59 22.25 -56.80
CA GLU A 233 -20.53 23.23 -57.89
C GLU A 233 -21.75 24.16 -57.86
N GLU A 234 -22.95 23.63 -57.60
CA GLU A 234 -24.17 24.42 -57.44
C GLU A 234 -24.09 25.37 -56.23
N ILE A 235 -23.60 24.90 -55.08
CA ILE A 235 -23.37 25.75 -53.90
C ILE A 235 -22.37 26.87 -54.23
N GLY A 236 -21.29 26.54 -54.94
CA GLY A 236 -20.31 27.53 -55.40
C GLY A 236 -20.91 28.56 -56.36
N ASN A 237 -21.75 28.11 -57.29
CA ASN A 237 -22.44 28.97 -58.24
C ASN A 237 -23.44 29.89 -57.53
N GLN A 238 -24.27 29.37 -56.62
CA GLN A 238 -25.20 30.17 -55.82
C GLN A 238 -24.48 31.24 -54.98
N ALA A 239 -23.34 30.90 -54.37
CA ALA A 239 -22.53 31.85 -53.61
C ALA A 239 -21.95 32.97 -54.51
N ASN A 240 -21.46 32.60 -55.70
CA ASN A 240 -20.91 33.53 -56.67
C ASN A 240 -22.01 34.43 -57.26
N GLU A 241 -23.15 33.86 -57.63
CA GLU A 241 -24.33 34.59 -58.12
C GLU A 241 -24.86 35.57 -57.09
N GLY A 242 -24.94 35.17 -55.82
CA GLY A 242 -25.35 36.05 -54.71
C GLY A 242 -24.45 37.28 -54.58
N LYS A 243 -23.13 37.08 -54.61
CA LYS A 243 -22.16 38.18 -54.55
C LYS A 243 -22.21 39.08 -55.78
N ILE A 244 -22.39 38.50 -56.97
CA ILE A 244 -22.54 39.24 -58.22
C ILE A 244 -23.83 40.08 -58.20
N HIS A 245 -24.94 39.52 -57.72
CA HIS A 245 -26.21 40.24 -57.60
C HIS A 245 -26.12 41.42 -56.62
N GLU A 246 -25.50 41.21 -55.45
CA GLU A 246 -25.27 42.27 -54.45
C GLU A 246 -24.43 43.42 -55.04
N LEU A 247 -23.31 43.08 -55.71
CA LEU A 247 -22.46 44.08 -56.36
C LEU A 247 -23.20 44.81 -57.48
N SER A 248 -24.04 44.12 -58.24
CA SER A 248 -24.86 44.72 -59.31
C SER A 248 -25.86 45.72 -58.74
N MET A 249 -26.50 45.41 -57.61
CA MET A 249 -27.42 46.32 -56.91
C MET A 249 -26.68 47.56 -56.39
N LYS A 250 -25.50 47.38 -55.77
CA LYS A 250 -24.65 48.51 -55.32
C LYS A 250 -24.23 49.40 -56.49
N LEU A 251 -23.85 48.80 -57.62
CA LEU A 251 -23.49 49.53 -58.84
C LEU A 251 -24.67 50.35 -59.40
N ALA A 252 -25.88 49.77 -59.43
CA ALA A 252 -27.07 50.47 -59.88
C ALA A 252 -27.41 51.66 -58.97
N LEU A 253 -27.34 51.48 -57.65
CA LEU A 253 -27.54 52.56 -56.68
C LEU A 253 -26.51 53.69 -56.89
N GLN A 254 -25.23 53.36 -57.04
CA GLN A 254 -24.17 54.34 -57.30
C GLN A 254 -24.38 55.09 -58.63
N LYS A 255 -24.85 54.41 -59.67
CA LYS A 255 -25.22 55.07 -60.94
C LYS A 255 -26.35 56.08 -60.74
N SER A 256 -27.38 55.73 -59.95
CA SER A 256 -28.48 56.64 -59.63
C SER A 256 -28.00 57.87 -58.85
N GLN A 257 -27.17 57.67 -57.82
CA GLN A 257 -26.62 58.77 -57.03
C GLN A 257 -25.74 59.70 -57.89
N ASN A 258 -24.92 59.15 -58.77
CA ASN A 258 -24.13 59.94 -59.71
C ASN A 258 -25.00 60.70 -60.71
N ALA A 259 -26.10 60.12 -61.18
CA ALA A 259 -27.04 60.82 -62.06
C ALA A 259 -27.72 61.98 -61.34
N GLU A 260 -28.12 61.79 -60.09
CA GLU A 260 -28.72 62.83 -59.26
C GLU A 260 -27.73 63.98 -58.99
N LEU A 261 -26.49 63.68 -58.61
CA LEU A 261 -25.43 64.68 -58.44
C LEU A 261 -25.21 65.49 -59.73
N LYS A 262 -25.13 64.82 -60.89
CA LYS A 262 -25.02 65.51 -62.19
C LYS A 262 -26.19 66.44 -62.44
N SER A 263 -27.42 66.00 -62.16
CA SER A 263 -28.62 66.83 -62.30
C SER A 263 -28.60 68.04 -61.36
N GLN A 264 -28.13 67.87 -60.12
CA GLN A 264 -27.99 68.97 -59.17
C GLN A 264 -26.96 69.99 -59.64
N PHE A 265 -25.79 69.54 -60.12
CA PHE A 265 -24.77 70.41 -60.69
C PHE A 265 -25.28 71.17 -61.92
N GLU A 266 -26.00 70.50 -62.82
CA GLU A 266 -26.62 71.17 -63.97
C GLU A 266 -27.62 72.24 -63.53
N GLY A 267 -28.42 71.97 -62.50
CA GLY A 267 -29.31 72.96 -61.90
C GLY A 267 -28.58 74.17 -61.34
N LEU A 268 -27.47 73.96 -60.62
CA LEU A 268 -26.62 75.03 -60.10
C LEU A 268 -25.98 75.86 -61.21
N CYS A 269 -25.49 75.23 -62.28
CA CYS A 269 -24.94 75.95 -63.44
C CYS A 269 -26.01 76.86 -64.07
N LYS A 270 -27.24 76.38 -64.27
CA LYS A 270 -28.35 77.19 -64.80
C LYS A 270 -28.68 78.38 -63.89
N GLN A 271 -28.64 78.18 -62.57
CA GLN A 271 -28.85 79.26 -61.62
C GLN A 271 -27.74 80.30 -61.68
N MET A 272 -26.48 79.85 -61.77
CA MET A 272 -25.32 80.73 -61.92
C MET A 272 -25.40 81.54 -63.22
N ASP A 273 -25.75 80.93 -64.35
CA ASP A 273 -25.97 81.64 -65.62
C ASP A 273 -27.06 82.71 -65.48
N GLY A 274 -28.14 82.40 -64.76
CA GLY A 274 -29.20 83.36 -64.41
C GLY A 274 -28.66 84.55 -63.63
N PHE A 275 -27.86 84.31 -62.58
CA PHE A 275 -27.21 85.38 -61.81
C PHE A 275 -26.22 86.19 -62.65
N THR A 276 -25.45 85.57 -63.55
CA THR A 276 -24.56 86.29 -64.46
C THR A 276 -25.35 87.23 -65.36
N ASN A 277 -26.45 86.77 -65.94
CA ASN A 277 -27.33 87.61 -66.76
C ASN A 277 -27.93 88.79 -65.97
N ASP A 278 -28.35 88.55 -64.71
CA ASP A 278 -28.88 89.60 -63.83
C ASP A 278 -27.80 90.64 -63.48
N VAL A 279 -26.56 90.19 -63.25
CA VAL A 279 -25.40 91.07 -63.02
C VAL A 279 -25.09 91.89 -64.26
N ASP A 280 -25.08 91.29 -65.45
CA ASP A 280 -24.86 92.01 -66.71
C ASP A 280 -25.94 93.08 -66.94
N ARG A 281 -27.22 92.73 -66.70
CA ARG A 281 -28.34 93.68 -66.79
C ARG A 281 -28.22 94.81 -65.77
N SER A 282 -27.81 94.49 -64.54
CA SER A 282 -27.55 95.47 -63.50
C SER A 282 -26.38 96.40 -63.88
N ASN A 283 -25.32 95.87 -64.46
CA ASN A 283 -24.17 96.64 -64.94
C ASN A 283 -24.56 97.59 -66.08
N GLU A 284 -25.34 97.13 -67.06
CA GLU A 284 -25.89 97.98 -68.13
C GLU A 284 -26.74 99.14 -67.56
N MET A 285 -27.57 98.85 -66.55
CA MET A 285 -28.39 99.88 -65.90
C MET A 285 -27.52 100.91 -65.17
N VAL A 286 -26.46 100.47 -64.49
CA VAL A 286 -25.50 101.38 -63.83
C VAL A 286 -24.81 102.28 -64.84
N LEU A 287 -24.37 101.76 -65.99
CA LEU A 287 -23.75 102.56 -67.05
C LEU A 287 -24.69 103.64 -67.58
N LEU A 288 -25.96 103.29 -67.86
CA LEU A 288 -26.97 104.28 -68.29
C LEU A 288 -27.24 105.35 -67.23
N LEU A 289 -27.23 104.97 -65.94
CA LEU A 289 -27.40 105.93 -64.85
C LEU A 289 -26.18 106.84 -64.70
N GLN A 290 -24.97 106.33 -64.93
CA GLN A 290 -23.74 107.12 -64.93
C GLN A 290 -23.72 108.13 -66.09
N GLU A 291 -24.08 107.71 -67.30
CA GLU A 291 -24.20 108.60 -68.48
C GLU A 291 -25.19 109.74 -68.20
N LYS A 292 -26.37 109.41 -67.68
CA LYS A 292 -27.36 110.43 -67.28
C LYS A 292 -26.85 111.36 -66.18
N LEU A 293 -26.03 110.85 -65.26
CA LEU A 293 -25.46 111.67 -64.19
C LEU A 293 -24.44 112.65 -64.76
N GLU A 294 -23.59 112.20 -65.68
CA GLU A 294 -22.62 113.03 -66.41
C GLU A 294 -23.33 114.11 -67.25
N GLU A 295 -24.39 113.76 -67.99
CA GLU A 295 -25.22 114.73 -68.71
C GLU A 295 -25.80 115.81 -67.77
N ARG A 296 -26.24 115.42 -66.57
CA ARG A 296 -26.77 116.37 -65.58
C ARG A 296 -25.67 117.21 -64.97
N ASP A 297 -24.49 116.66 -64.71
CA ASP A 297 -23.34 117.38 -64.20
C ASP A 297 -22.81 118.40 -65.22
N ASP A 298 -22.81 118.06 -66.51
CA ASP A 298 -22.51 118.97 -67.63
C ASP A 298 -23.52 120.09 -67.73
N GLU A 299 -24.82 119.76 -67.66
CA GLU A 299 -25.92 120.74 -67.65
C GLU A 299 -25.81 121.69 -66.44
N ILE A 300 -25.52 121.16 -65.24
CA ILE A 300 -25.26 121.94 -64.04
C ILE A 300 -24.05 122.86 -64.25
N THR A 301 -22.97 122.36 -64.86
CA THR A 301 -21.76 123.14 -65.12
C THR A 301 -22.05 124.26 -66.13
N ARG A 302 -22.82 123.99 -67.19
CA ARG A 302 -23.27 125.00 -68.15
C ARG A 302 -24.12 126.08 -67.47
N LEU A 303 -25.13 125.69 -66.69
CA LEU A 303 -25.99 126.63 -65.97
C LEU A 303 -25.19 127.47 -64.95
N LYS A 304 -24.19 126.89 -64.28
CA LYS A 304 -23.26 127.63 -63.40
C LYS A 304 -22.44 128.67 -64.18
N GLN A 305 -21.92 128.32 -65.35
CA GLN A 305 -21.19 129.26 -66.21
C GLN A 305 -22.09 130.37 -66.73
N GLU A 306 -23.31 130.05 -67.18
CA GLU A 306 -24.32 131.03 -67.59
C GLU A 306 -24.67 131.98 -66.44
N LEU A 307 -24.87 131.47 -65.21
CA LEU A 307 -25.10 132.30 -64.03
C LEU A 307 -23.90 133.20 -63.70
N GLN A 308 -22.67 132.70 -63.82
CA GLN A 308 -21.47 133.53 -63.64
C GLN A 308 -21.37 134.63 -64.71
N GLN A 309 -21.60 134.31 -65.98
CA GLN A 309 -21.62 135.32 -67.06
C GLN A 309 -22.71 136.36 -66.84
N ARG A 310 -23.91 135.94 -66.40
CA ARG A 310 -25.01 136.86 -66.06
C ARG A 310 -24.64 137.76 -64.89
N SER A 311 -24.00 137.20 -63.86
CA SER A 311 -23.45 137.98 -62.75
C SER A 311 -22.39 138.99 -63.22
N ILE A 312 -21.53 138.64 -64.18
CA ILE A 312 -20.52 139.56 -64.75
C ILE A 312 -21.17 140.63 -65.63
N MET A 313 -22.15 140.29 -66.47
CA MET A 313 -22.91 141.26 -67.28
C MET A 313 -23.78 142.20 -66.42
N ASP A 314 -24.31 141.73 -65.30
CA ASP A 314 -25.03 142.58 -64.34
C ASP A 314 -24.04 143.53 -63.63
N ILE A 315 -22.78 143.12 -63.43
CA ILE A 315 -21.70 144.00 -62.95
C ILE A 315 -21.27 145.00 -64.05
N GLU A 316 -21.10 144.57 -65.31
CA GLU A 316 -20.73 145.46 -66.44
C GLU A 316 -21.85 146.45 -66.83
N LYS A 317 -23.12 146.09 -66.69
CA LYS A 317 -24.25 147.04 -66.83
C LYS A 317 -24.29 148.11 -65.73
N THR A 318 -23.48 147.96 -64.68
CA THR A 318 -23.40 148.92 -63.59
C THR A 318 -22.32 150.00 -63.82
N GLU A 319 -21.54 149.97 -64.91
CA GLU A 319 -20.48 150.99 -65.17
C GLU A 319 -20.41 151.55 -66.63
N LEU A 320 -21.37 152.45 -66.98
CA LEU A 320 -21.23 153.79 -67.66
C LEU A 320 -20.71 153.95 -69.13
N PRO A 321 -20.86 155.14 -69.81
CA PRO A 321 -21.93 156.16 -69.89
C PRO A 321 -22.22 156.66 -71.36
N VAL A 322 -23.25 157.52 -71.56
CA VAL A 322 -23.44 158.37 -72.78
C VAL A 322 -23.86 159.78 -72.37
N ASP A 323 -23.26 160.78 -73.01
CA ASP A 323 -23.48 162.22 -72.84
C ASP A 323 -24.00 162.90 -74.14
N GLU A 324 -24.88 163.87 -73.91
CA GLU A 324 -25.42 165.04 -74.66
C GLU A 324 -25.60 165.15 -76.20
N ASN A 325 -26.75 165.77 -76.54
CA ASN A 325 -26.85 166.86 -77.54
C ASN A 325 -28.02 167.82 -77.16
N PRO A 326 -28.01 169.13 -77.53
CA PRO A 326 -28.80 170.21 -76.91
C PRO A 326 -30.00 170.72 -77.72
N GLY A 327 -30.90 171.50 -77.09
CA GLY A 327 -31.89 172.38 -77.74
C GLY A 327 -33.22 172.60 -77.00
N ASP A 328 -33.26 173.67 -76.18
CA ASP A 328 -34.35 174.58 -75.73
C ASP A 328 -35.84 174.14 -75.71
N GLU A 329 -36.42 173.92 -74.52
CA GLU A 329 -37.16 174.91 -73.69
C GLU A 329 -37.25 174.44 -72.23
#